data_AF-A0A2W6X438-F1
#
_entry.id   AF-A0A2W6X438-F1
#
_cell.length_a   1.000
_cell.length_b   1.000
_cell.length_c   1.000
_cell.angle_alpha   90.00
_cell.angle_beta   90.00
_cell.angle_gamma   90.00
#
_symmetry.space_group_name_H-M   'P 1'
#
loop_
_entity.id
_entity.type
_entity.pdbx_description
1 polymer ?
#
loop_
_entity_poly.entity_id
_entity_poly.type
_entity_poly.pdbx_seq_one_letter_code
_entity_poly.pdbx_strand_id
1 'polypeptide(L)'
;MAVGPYRRAELAEAKRKSRAAARAAEAEGRPKPHADAVREALADAAMIVLAVDGPGHEEIMRLVAGAFPTTPALPLKLRAKIRSGRLRPRRLTPDVVRSTIA
;
A
#
# COMPACT_ATOMS: atom_id res chain seq x y z
N MET A 1 4.48 -19.74 23.74
CA MET A 1 3.36 -20.71 23.65
C MET A 1 2.95 -20.88 22.20
N ALA A 2 3.06 -22.10 21.66
CA ALA A 2 2.62 -22.38 20.29
C ALA A 2 1.08 -22.37 20.23
N VAL A 3 0.52 -21.50 19.38
CA VAL A 3 -0.92 -21.42 19.15
C VAL A 3 -1.39 -22.72 18.49
N GLY A 4 -2.23 -23.49 19.19
CA GLY A 4 -2.76 -24.78 18.73
C GLY A 4 -3.56 -24.69 17.42
N PRO A 5 -3.70 -25.80 16.68
CA PRO A 5 -4.21 -25.83 15.30
C PRO A 5 -5.63 -25.24 15.16
N TYR A 6 -6.50 -25.43 16.15
CA TYR A 6 -7.85 -24.86 16.19
C TYR A 6 -7.85 -23.33 16.20
N ARG A 7 -7.04 -22.71 17.06
CA ARG A 7 -6.94 -21.24 17.16
C ARG A 7 -6.33 -20.62 15.89
N ARG A 8 -5.47 -21.35 15.16
CA ARG A 8 -4.96 -20.89 13.85
C ARG A 8 -6.06 -20.87 12.78
N ALA A 9 -6.93 -21.88 12.78
CA ALA A 9 -8.05 -21.96 11.84
C ALA A 9 -9.07 -20.85 12.08
N GLU A 10 -9.43 -20.58 13.34
CA GLU A 10 -10.32 -19.47 13.72
C GLU A 10 -9.77 -18.11 13.29
N LEU A 11 -8.47 -17.85 13.53
CA LEU A 11 -7.82 -16.61 13.10
C LEU A 11 -7.78 -16.47 11.58
N ALA A 12 -7.61 -17.57 10.85
CA ALA A 12 -7.65 -17.57 9.39
C ALA A 12 -9.05 -17.24 8.87
N GLU A 13 -10.08 -17.79 9.49
CA GLU A 13 -11.49 -17.51 9.15
C GLU A 13 -11.87 -16.07 9.48
N ALA A 14 -11.46 -15.55 10.64
CA ALA A 14 -11.64 -14.15 11.02
C ALA A 14 -10.97 -13.18 10.03
N LYS A 15 -9.75 -13.50 9.56
CA LYS A 15 -9.07 -12.74 8.50
C LYS A 15 -9.79 -12.83 7.15
N ARG A 16 -10.42 -13.96 6.82
CA ARG A 16 -11.24 -14.07 5.60
C ARG A 16 -12.50 -13.20 5.70
N LYS A 17 -13.23 -13.27 6.80
CA LYS A 17 -14.42 -12.44 7.07
C LYS A 17 -14.08 -10.96 7.06
N SER A 18 -12.98 -10.56 7.70
CA SER A 18 -12.50 -9.18 7.69
C SER A 18 -12.18 -8.68 6.27
N ARG A 19 -11.52 -9.49 5.44
CA ARG A 19 -11.23 -9.14 4.04
C ARG A 19 -12.49 -9.06 3.18
N ALA A 20 -13.46 -9.93 3.41
CA ALA A 20 -14.75 -9.87 2.73
C ALA A 20 -15.52 -8.59 3.10
N ALA A 21 -15.58 -8.25 4.40
CA ALA A 21 -16.21 -7.02 4.88
C ALA A 21 -15.49 -5.75 4.37
N ALA A 22 -14.16 -5.79 4.26
CA ALA A 22 -13.39 -4.69 3.68
C ALA A 22 -13.72 -4.48 2.19
N ARG A 23 -13.81 -5.56 1.40
CA ARG A 23 -14.22 -5.50 -0.01
C ARG A 23 -15.65 -4.97 -0.18
N ALA A 24 -16.57 -5.36 0.70
CA ALA A 24 -17.94 -4.85 0.69
C ALA A 24 -18.00 -3.34 1.02
N ALA A 25 -17.23 -2.90 2.02
CA ALA A 25 -17.14 -1.48 2.39
C ALA A 25 -16.45 -0.62 1.30
N GLU A 26 -15.49 -1.19 0.56
CA GLU A 26 -14.93 -0.57 -0.64
C GLU A 26 -15.96 -0.40 -1.75
N ALA A 27 -16.82 -1.39 -1.97
CA ALA A 27 -17.90 -1.31 -2.96
C ALA A 27 -18.95 -0.24 -2.60
N GLU A 28 -19.16 0.03 -1.31
CA GLU A 28 -20.02 1.11 -0.80
C GLU A 28 -19.35 2.50 -0.78
N GLY A 29 -18.09 2.61 -1.22
CA GLY A 29 -17.37 3.89 -1.25
C GLY A 29 -16.95 4.42 0.13
N ARG A 30 -16.99 3.58 1.18
CA ARG A 30 -16.54 3.93 2.55
C ARG A 30 -15.46 2.96 3.01
N PRO A 31 -14.22 3.07 2.50
CA PRO A 31 -13.14 2.18 2.91
C PRO A 31 -12.89 2.32 4.41
N LYS A 32 -13.12 1.24 5.17
CA LYS A 32 -12.81 1.22 6.61
C LYS A 32 -11.30 1.30 6.79
N PRO A 33 -10.77 2.14 7.70
CA PRO A 33 -9.34 2.29 7.95
C PRO A 33 -8.80 1.09 8.75
N HIS A 34 -8.72 -0.08 8.11
CA HIS A 34 -8.01 -1.23 8.66
C HIS A 34 -6.53 -1.18 8.26
N ALA A 35 -5.69 -1.88 9.02
CA ALA A 35 -4.23 -1.77 8.90
C ALA A 35 -3.70 -2.00 7.46
N ASP A 36 -4.25 -2.96 6.72
CA ASP A 36 -3.87 -3.19 5.31
C ASP A 36 -4.25 -2.02 4.40
N ALA A 37 -5.46 -1.45 4.56
CA ALA A 37 -5.89 -0.32 3.75
C ALA A 37 -5.04 0.93 4.00
N VAL A 38 -4.67 1.16 5.26
CA VAL A 38 -3.77 2.25 5.64
C VAL A 38 -2.37 2.05 5.03
N ARG A 39 -1.81 0.83 5.10
CA ARG A 39 -0.52 0.52 4.47
C ARG A 39 -0.55 0.73 2.96
N GLU A 40 -1.61 0.29 2.30
CA GLU A 40 -1.79 0.52 0.85
C GLU A 40 -1.89 2.01 0.53
N ALA A 41 -2.65 2.80 1.29
CA ALA A 41 -2.76 4.24 1.10
C ALA A 41 -1.42 4.97 1.32
N LEU A 42 -0.64 4.56 2.31
CA LEU A 42 0.71 5.09 2.55
C LEU A 42 1.67 4.72 1.41
N ALA A 43 1.60 3.48 0.90
CA ALA A 43 2.38 3.06 -0.25
C ALA A 43 2.03 3.89 -1.50
N ASP A 44 0.75 4.11 -1.75
CA ASP A 44 0.27 4.95 -2.84
C ASP A 44 0.77 6.41 -2.71
N ALA A 45 0.72 6.98 -1.50
CA ALA A 45 1.20 8.33 -1.26
C ALA A 45 2.71 8.44 -1.56
N ALA A 46 3.50 7.47 -1.11
CA ALA A 46 4.91 7.39 -1.44
C ALA A 46 5.15 7.27 -2.95
N MET A 47 4.32 6.49 -3.65
CA MET A 47 4.41 6.37 -5.11
C MET A 47 4.12 7.69 -5.81
N ILE A 48 3.14 8.47 -5.35
CA ILE A 48 2.84 9.81 -5.90
C ILE A 48 4.03 10.74 -5.73
N VAL A 49 4.63 10.79 -4.54
CA VAL A 49 5.84 11.61 -4.28
C VAL A 49 7.00 11.18 -5.18
N LEU A 50 7.24 9.88 -5.31
CA LEU A 50 8.29 9.33 -6.20
C LEU A 50 8.03 9.60 -7.69
N ALA A 51 6.77 9.70 -8.11
CA ALA A 51 6.42 9.94 -9.51
C ALA A 51 6.82 11.35 -9.96
N VAL A 52 6.69 12.33 -9.06
CA VAL A 52 6.92 13.76 -9.34
C VAL A 52 8.26 14.28 -8.82
N ASP A 53 9.11 13.40 -8.28
CA ASP A 53 10.35 13.76 -7.59
C ASP A 53 10.13 14.81 -6.48
N GLY A 54 9.01 14.66 -5.75
CA GLY A 54 8.59 15.61 -4.73
C GLY A 54 9.52 15.64 -3.50
N PRO A 55 9.28 16.58 -2.57
CA PRO A 55 10.03 16.65 -1.32
C PRO A 55 10.01 15.30 -0.57
N GLY A 56 11.19 14.85 -0.13
CA GLY A 56 11.34 13.58 0.59
C GLY A 56 11.47 12.33 -0.29
N HIS A 57 11.42 12.43 -1.62
CA HIS A 57 11.54 11.26 -2.50
C HIS A 57 12.87 10.48 -2.30
N GLU A 58 13.98 11.18 -2.04
CA GLU A 58 15.29 10.56 -1.74
C GLU A 58 15.27 9.75 -0.44
N GLU A 59 14.59 10.25 0.60
CA GLU A 59 14.41 9.52 1.86
C GLU A 59 13.63 8.22 1.62
N ILE A 60 12.55 8.29 0.84
CA ILE A 60 11.76 7.11 0.46
C ILE A 60 12.64 6.09 -0.27
N MET A 61 13.45 6.52 -1.25
CA MET A 61 14.36 5.62 -1.97
C MET A 61 15.39 4.98 -1.03
N ARG A 62 15.95 5.74 -0.07
CA ARG A 62 16.90 5.23 0.93
C ARG A 62 16.27 4.19 1.86
N LEU A 63 15.07 4.46 2.37
CA LEU A 63 14.33 3.54 3.24
C LEU A 63 13.98 2.24 2.51
N VAL A 64 13.57 2.33 1.23
CA VAL A 64 13.33 1.15 0.39
C VAL A 64 14.62 0.37 0.15
N ALA A 65 15.74 1.05 -0.11
CA ALA A 65 17.04 0.38 -0.24
C ALA A 65 17.42 -0.39 1.03
N GLY A 66 17.22 0.23 2.21
CA GLY A 66 17.48 -0.39 3.51
C GLY A 66 16.59 -1.60 3.81
N ALA A 67 15.33 -1.59 3.34
CA ALA A 67 14.42 -2.72 3.49
C ALA A 67 14.79 -3.92 2.59
N PHE A 68 15.51 -3.69 1.48
CA PHE A 68 15.87 -4.70 0.49
C PHE A 68 17.39 -4.68 0.18
N PRO A 69 18.24 -5.05 1.16
CA PRO A 69 19.70 -4.90 1.04
C PRO A 69 20.30 -5.75 -0.07
N THR A 70 19.67 -6.86 -0.44
CA THR A 70 20.12 -7.75 -1.52
C THR A 70 19.80 -7.23 -2.92
N THR A 71 18.99 -6.17 -3.03
CA THR A 71 18.52 -5.63 -4.31
C THR A 71 18.73 -4.11 -4.37
N PRO A 72 19.98 -3.62 -4.42
CA PRO A 72 20.28 -2.19 -4.38
C PRO A 72 19.69 -1.39 -5.55
N ALA A 73 19.47 -2.04 -6.70
CA ALA A 73 18.83 -1.41 -7.87
C ALA A 73 17.30 -1.29 -7.77
N LEU A 74 16.67 -1.80 -6.70
CA LEU A 74 15.22 -1.81 -6.54
C LEU A 74 14.59 -0.41 -6.52
N PRO A 75 15.10 0.59 -5.76
CA PRO A 75 14.49 1.92 -5.71
C PRO A 75 14.41 2.59 -7.08
N LEU A 76 15.49 2.51 -7.86
CA LEU A 76 15.54 3.05 -9.23
C LEU A 76 14.54 2.33 -10.15
N LYS A 77 14.48 0.99 -10.08
CA LYS A 77 13.51 0.19 -10.84
C LYS A 77 12.06 0.53 -10.45
N LEU A 78 11.78 0.73 -9.18
CA LEU A 78 10.46 1.14 -8.68
C LEU A 78 10.08 2.51 -9.22
N ARG A 79 10.95 3.51 -9.08
CA ARG A 79 10.74 4.86 -9.61
C ARG A 79 10.44 4.83 -11.11
N ALA A 80 11.21 4.09 -11.89
CA ALA A 80 10.98 3.93 -13.34
C ALA A 80 9.62 3.26 -13.65
N LYS A 81 9.23 2.23 -12.89
CA LYS A 81 7.92 1.57 -13.03
C LYS A 81 6.76 2.49 -12.66
N ILE A 82 6.93 3.32 -11.64
CA ILE A 82 5.93 4.30 -11.21
C ILE A 82 5.73 5.36 -12.30
N ARG A 83 6.82 5.96 -12.80
CA ARG A 83 6.76 6.99 -13.85
C ARG A 83 6.18 6.47 -15.16
N SER A 84 6.50 5.22 -15.53
CA SER A 84 5.92 4.57 -16.72
C SER A 84 4.48 4.10 -16.51
N GLY A 85 3.93 4.21 -15.30
CA GLY A 85 2.59 3.72 -14.98
C GLY A 85 2.45 2.20 -14.99
N ARG A 86 3.56 1.45 -14.98
CA ARG A 86 3.58 -0.02 -14.81
C ARG A 86 3.32 -0.42 -13.35
N LEU A 87 3.57 0.49 -12.42
CA LEU A 87 3.18 0.37 -11.01
C LEU A 87 2.31 1.59 -10.68
N ARG A 88 1.03 1.39 -10.35
CA ARG A 88 0.05 2.46 -10.15
C ARG A 88 -0.51 2.45 -8.73
N PRO A 89 -0.83 3.63 -8.15
CA PRO A 89 -1.59 3.72 -6.92
C PRO A 89 -2.91 2.95 -7.02
N ARG A 90 -3.33 2.29 -5.94
CA ARG A 90 -4.53 1.46 -5.92
C ARG A 90 -5.73 2.15 -5.27
N ARG A 91 -5.51 2.86 -4.18
CA ARG A 91 -6.49 3.58 -3.36
C ARG A 91 -6.48 5.08 -3.62
N LEU A 92 -5.30 5.69 -3.77
CA LEU A 92 -5.19 7.11 -4.15
C LEU A 92 -5.25 7.23 -5.67
N THR A 93 -6.42 6.94 -6.24
CA THR A 93 -6.66 7.15 -7.67
C THR A 93 -6.65 8.65 -7.99
N PRO A 94 -6.43 9.05 -9.26
CA PRO A 94 -6.41 10.45 -9.65
C PRO A 94 -7.68 11.21 -9.23
N ASP A 95 -8.84 10.57 -9.26
CA ASP A 95 -10.12 11.16 -8.84
C ASP A 95 -10.15 11.45 -7.34
N VAL A 96 -9.68 10.51 -6.51
CA VAL A 96 -9.59 10.67 -5.06
C VAL A 96 -8.59 11.77 -4.68
N VAL A 97 -7.45 11.83 -5.38
CA VAL A 97 -6.45 12.86 -5.12
C VAL A 97 -6.99 14.24 -5.48
N ARG A 98 -7.65 14.38 -6.64
CA ARG A 98 -8.26 15.65 -7.08
C ARG A 98 -9.35 16.13 -6.13
N SER A 99 -10.21 15.23 -5.62
CA SER A 99 -11.25 15.60 -4.66
C SER A 99 -10.73 15.99 -3.29
N THR A 100 -9.46 15.70 -2.98
CA THR A 100 -8.85 15.99 -1.67
C THR A 100 -8.05 17.30 -1.67
N ILE A 101 -7.58 17.75 -2.85
CA ILE A 101 -6.75 18.96 -2.99
C ILE A 101 -7.57 20.19 -3.42
N ALA A 102 -8.77 19.97 -3.97
CA ALA A 102 -9.74 21.03 -4.28
C ALA A 102 -10.45 21.52 -3.02
#